data_AF-A0A2T7V9L3-F1
#
_entry.id   AF-A0A2T7V9L3-F1
#
_cell.length_a   1.000
_cell.length_b   1.000
_cell.length_c   1.000
_cell.angle_alpha   90.00
_cell.angle_beta   90.00
_cell.angle_gamma   90.00
#
_symmetry.space_group_name_H-M   'P 1'
#
loop_
_entity.id
_entity.type
_entity.pdbx_description
1 polymer ?
#
loop_
_entity_poly.entity_id
_entity_poly.type
_entity_poly.pdbx_seq_one_letter_code
_entity_poly.pdbx_strand_id
1 'polypeptide(L)'
;MMGLLDGILGQMGDNPILTNLAEKIGLSPEQVSQAIAALSAAHGEPGDTVAGAADSTGLSPDVLQQILGHLGGEGALANIGGLLGGDGQDGALGNLGGMLGGLFGKS
;
A
#
# COMPACT_ATOMS: atom_id res chain seq x y z
N MET A 1 -23.38 13.78 3.81
CA MET A 1 -22.31 13.45 4.76
C MET A 1 -21.01 13.39 3.97
N MET A 2 -20.13 14.37 4.09
CA MET A 2 -18.74 14.22 3.64
C MET A 2 -18.04 13.38 4.69
N GLY A 3 -17.69 12.15 4.35
CA GLY A 3 -17.07 11.20 5.27
C GLY A 3 -15.58 11.46 5.42
N LEU A 4 -14.99 10.95 6.50
CA LEU A 4 -13.54 10.83 6.70
C LEU A 4 -12.80 10.35 5.42
N LEU A 5 -13.46 9.47 4.65
CA LEU A 5 -13.01 8.98 3.34
C LEU A 5 -12.78 10.10 2.31
N ASP A 6 -13.64 11.12 2.24
CA ASP A 6 -13.51 12.26 1.33
C ASP A 6 -12.38 13.21 1.75
N GLY A 7 -12.12 13.31 3.06
CA GLY A 7 -10.97 14.05 3.58
C GLY A 7 -9.64 13.35 3.29
N ILE A 8 -9.59 12.03 3.43
CA ILE A 8 -8.42 11.23 3.07
C ILE A 8 -8.23 11.21 1.55
N LEU A 9 -9.30 11.09 0.76
CA LEU A 9 -9.24 11.11 -0.70
C LEU A 9 -8.86 12.50 -1.24
N GLY A 10 -9.36 13.58 -0.67
CA GLY A 10 -8.91 14.95 -1.01
C GLY A 10 -7.43 15.14 -0.72
N GLN A 11 -6.97 14.69 0.45
CA GLN A 11 -5.56 14.78 0.85
C GLN A 11 -4.65 13.83 0.05
N MET A 12 -5.20 12.75 -0.50
CA MET A 12 -4.50 11.77 -1.33
C MET A 12 -4.52 12.15 -2.83
N GLY A 13 -5.56 12.83 -3.30
CA GLY A 13 -5.64 13.43 -4.63
C GLY A 13 -4.70 14.63 -4.80
N ASP A 14 -4.43 15.36 -3.72
CA ASP A 14 -3.37 16.37 -3.61
C ASP A 14 -1.96 15.76 -3.44
N ASN A 15 -1.83 14.42 -3.36
CA ASN A 15 -0.51 13.80 -3.30
C ASN A 15 0.12 13.80 -4.69
N PRO A 16 1.17 14.62 -4.93
CA PRO A 16 1.74 14.79 -6.25
C PRO A 16 2.25 13.47 -6.84
N ILE A 17 2.62 12.49 -6.02
CA ILE A 17 3.06 11.17 -6.47
C ILE A 17 1.91 10.43 -7.15
N LEU A 18 0.71 10.45 -6.55
CA LEU A 18 -0.46 9.76 -7.08
C LEU A 18 -1.03 10.49 -8.29
N THR A 19 -1.06 11.83 -8.27
CA THR A 19 -1.50 12.62 -9.42
C THR A 19 -0.59 12.39 -10.63
N ASN A 20 0.74 12.46 -10.45
CA ASN A 20 1.69 12.23 -11.54
C ASN A 20 1.66 10.78 -12.03
N LEU A 21 1.46 9.81 -11.12
CA LEU A 21 1.34 8.40 -11.50
C LEU A 21 0.06 8.18 -12.31
N ALA A 22 -1.08 8.68 -11.83
CA ALA A 22 -2.38 8.61 -12.49
C ALA A 22 -2.34 9.22 -13.90
N GLU A 23 -1.76 10.42 -14.05
CA GLU A 23 -1.57 11.07 -15.36
C GLU A 23 -0.69 10.24 -16.31
N LYS A 24 0.40 9.65 -15.81
CA LYS A 24 1.34 8.87 -16.64
C LYS A 24 0.73 7.58 -17.21
N ILE A 25 -0.14 6.93 -16.46
CA ILE A 25 -0.75 5.64 -16.84
C ILE A 25 -2.18 5.79 -17.36
N GLY A 26 -2.71 7.02 -17.40
CA GLY A 26 -4.04 7.32 -17.94
C GLY A 26 -5.19 6.86 -17.05
N LEU A 27 -5.00 6.85 -15.73
CA LEU A 27 -6.01 6.47 -14.73
C LEU A 27 -6.47 7.68 -13.92
N SER A 28 -7.62 7.56 -13.23
CA SER A 28 -7.98 8.53 -12.19
C SER A 28 -7.18 8.29 -10.90
N PRO A 29 -6.97 9.32 -10.06
CA PRO A 29 -6.35 9.15 -8.75
C PRO A 29 -7.07 8.11 -7.87
N GLU A 30 -8.40 8.01 -7.94
CA GLU A 30 -9.15 6.98 -7.20
C GLU A 30 -8.84 5.58 -7.71
N GLN A 31 -8.70 5.39 -9.03
CA GLN A 31 -8.34 4.09 -9.61
C GLN A 31 -6.92 3.68 -9.19
N VAL A 32 -5.99 4.62 -9.15
CA VAL A 32 -4.62 4.36 -8.65
C VAL A 32 -4.64 4.01 -7.17
N SER A 33 -5.42 4.73 -6.36
CA SER A 33 -5.59 4.42 -4.93
C SER A 33 -6.17 3.02 -4.72
N GLN A 34 -7.23 2.66 -5.46
CA GLN A 34 -7.81 1.32 -5.43
C GLN A 34 -6.81 0.25 -5.88
N ALA A 35 -6.01 0.52 -6.91
CA ALA A 35 -4.97 -0.39 -7.38
C ALA A 35 -3.90 -0.64 -6.30
N ILE A 36 -3.42 0.40 -5.62
CA ILE A 36 -2.44 0.28 -4.54
C ILE A 36 -3.00 -0.53 -3.38
N ALA A 37 -4.26 -0.27 -3.00
CA ALA A 37 -4.94 -1.01 -1.95
C ALA A 37 -5.11 -2.49 -2.31
N ALA A 38 -5.53 -2.79 -3.54
CA ALA A 38 -5.70 -4.15 -4.02
C ALA A 38 -4.37 -4.90 -4.14
N LEU A 39 -3.32 -4.25 -4.65
CA LEU A 39 -1.95 -4.78 -4.67
C LEU A 39 -1.44 -5.10 -3.25
N SER A 40 -1.68 -4.21 -2.30
CA SER A 40 -1.27 -4.43 -0.90
C SER A 40 -2.03 -5.58 -0.25
N ALA A 41 -3.34 -5.71 -0.52
CA ALA A 41 -4.16 -6.81 -0.02
C ALA A 41 -3.74 -8.15 -0.64
N ALA A 42 -3.61 -8.20 -1.97
CA ALA A 42 -3.24 -9.40 -2.71
C ALA A 42 -1.81 -9.88 -2.41
N HIS A 43 -0.92 -9.01 -1.93
CA HIS A 43 0.45 -9.39 -1.58
C HIS A 43 0.53 -10.36 -0.39
N GLY A 44 -0.44 -10.29 0.53
CA GLY A 44 -0.54 -11.22 1.66
C GLY A 44 -1.22 -12.54 1.32
N GLU A 45 -1.82 -12.66 0.14
CA GLU A 45 -2.53 -13.86 -0.29
C GLU A 45 -1.62 -14.82 -1.07
N PRO A 46 -1.87 -16.15 -0.98
CA PRO A 46 -1.13 -17.10 -1.78
C PRO A 46 -1.45 -16.93 -3.27
N GLY A 47 -0.43 -16.64 -4.08
CA GLY A 47 -0.58 -16.50 -5.53
C GLY A 47 0.24 -15.35 -6.09
N ASP A 48 -0.12 -14.92 -7.31
CA ASP A 48 0.46 -13.75 -7.95
C ASP A 48 -0.29 -12.48 -7.49
N THR A 49 0.43 -11.56 -6.86
CA THR A 49 -0.12 -10.31 -6.32
C THR A 49 -0.82 -9.46 -7.38
N VAL A 50 -0.26 -9.41 -8.59
CA VAL A 50 -0.82 -8.63 -9.70
C VAL A 50 -2.10 -9.28 -10.21
N ALA A 51 -2.13 -10.61 -10.31
CA ALA A 51 -3.33 -11.34 -10.70
C ALA A 51 -4.48 -11.13 -9.70
N GLY A 52 -4.21 -11.26 -8.40
CA GLY A 52 -5.23 -11.03 -7.36
C GLY A 52 -5.74 -9.58 -7.33
N ALA A 53 -4.84 -8.60 -7.56
CA ALA A 53 -5.22 -7.21 -7.68
C ALA A 53 -6.02 -6.92 -8.97
N ALA A 54 -5.72 -7.61 -10.07
CA ALA A 54 -6.46 -7.49 -11.34
C ALA A 54 -7.91 -7.98 -11.18
N ASP A 55 -8.09 -9.13 -10.53
CA ASP A 55 -9.41 -9.69 -10.24
C ASP A 55 -10.24 -8.75 -9.35
N SER A 56 -9.60 -8.04 -8.41
CA SER A 56 -10.27 -7.13 -7.48
C SER A 56 -10.63 -5.78 -8.08
N THR A 57 -9.77 -5.25 -8.96
CA THR A 57 -9.90 -3.87 -9.48
C THR A 57 -10.51 -3.81 -10.88
N GLY A 58 -10.47 -4.92 -11.62
CA GLY A 58 -10.79 -4.95 -13.05
C GLY A 58 -9.74 -4.24 -13.94
N LEU A 59 -8.60 -3.82 -13.37
CA LEU A 59 -7.49 -3.23 -14.13
C LEU A 59 -6.65 -4.33 -14.77
N SER A 60 -6.02 -4.01 -15.90
CA SER A 60 -5.14 -4.98 -16.57
C SER A 60 -3.87 -5.25 -15.75
N PRO A 61 -3.31 -6.48 -15.80
CA PRO A 61 -2.08 -6.83 -15.11
C PRO A 61 -0.90 -5.91 -15.45
N ASP A 62 -0.78 -5.47 -16.71
CA ASP A 62 0.28 -4.55 -17.14
C ASP A 62 0.21 -3.20 -16.42
N VAL A 63 -1.00 -2.65 -16.23
CA VAL A 63 -1.20 -1.37 -15.54
C VAL A 63 -0.88 -1.53 -14.06
N LEU A 64 -1.29 -2.64 -13.45
CA LEU A 64 -0.98 -2.96 -12.06
C LEU A 64 0.52 -3.17 -11.83
N GLN A 65 1.22 -3.81 -12.77
CA GLN A 65 2.68 -3.91 -12.74
C GLN A 65 3.37 -2.55 -12.85
N GLN A 66 2.85 -1.64 -13.67
CA GLN A 66 3.38 -0.28 -13.76
C GLN A 66 3.21 0.49 -12.45
N ILE A 67 2.03 0.40 -11.82
CA ILE A 67 1.77 1.01 -10.51
C ILE A 67 2.71 0.41 -9.46
N LEU A 68 2.81 -0.91 -9.40
CA LEU A 68 3.71 -1.63 -8.51
C LEU A 68 5.17 -1.19 -8.71
N GLY A 69 5.64 -1.09 -9.95
CA GLY A 69 6.97 -0.60 -10.27
C GLY A 69 7.22 0.83 -9.77
N HIS A 70 6.25 1.72 -9.91
CA HIS A 70 6.34 3.10 -9.41
C HIS A 70 6.32 3.20 -7.88
N LEU A 71 5.67 2.25 -7.19
CA LEU A 71 5.72 2.16 -5.72
C LEU A 71 7.08 1.68 -5.19
N GLY A 72 7.93 1.10 -6.06
CA GLY A 72 9.20 0.48 -5.67
C GLY A 72 9.17 -1.06 -5.67
N GLY A 73 8.17 -1.66 -6.32
CA GLY A 73 8.04 -3.10 -6.49
C GLY A 73 7.49 -3.82 -5.26
N GLU A 74 7.56 -5.15 -5.29
CA GLU A 74 7.04 -6.02 -4.22
C GLU A 74 7.74 -5.78 -2.87
N GLY A 75 9.01 -5.38 -2.87
CA GLY A 75 9.72 -5.02 -1.64
C GLY A 75 9.12 -3.81 -0.93
N ALA A 76 8.60 -2.83 -1.69
CA ALA A 76 7.89 -1.70 -1.11
C ALA A 76 6.51 -2.11 -0.58
N LEU A 77 5.80 -2.99 -1.29
CA LEU A 77 4.55 -3.58 -0.78
C LEU A 77 4.77 -4.38 0.50
N ALA A 78 5.85 -5.17 0.60
CA ALA A 78 6.18 -5.90 1.82
C ALA A 78 6.43 -4.95 3.01
N ASN A 79 7.04 -3.79 2.77
CA ASN A 79 7.21 -2.75 3.80
C ASN A 79 5.87 -2.11 4.19
N ILE A 80 4.98 -1.83 3.23
CA ILE A 80 3.65 -1.28 3.48
C ILE A 80 2.79 -2.32 4.22
N GLY A 81 2.81 -3.57 3.78
CA GLY A 81 2.13 -4.70 4.42
C GLY A 81 2.68 -4.98 5.82
N GLY A 82 3.99 -4.85 6.05
CA GLY A 82 4.58 -4.93 7.39
C GLY A 82 4.20 -3.77 8.31
N LEU A 83 3.80 -2.63 7.75
CA LEU A 83 3.33 -1.45 8.49
C LEU A 83 1.80 -1.48 8.72
N LEU A 84 1.03 -1.99 7.75
CA LEU A 84 -0.43 -2.03 7.72
C LEU A 84 -0.99 -3.33 8.32
N GLY A 85 -0.37 -4.46 7.99
CA GLY A 85 -0.66 -5.82 8.44
C GLY A 85 0.04 -6.18 9.74
N GLY A 86 0.04 -5.26 10.71
CA GLY A 86 0.38 -5.55 12.09
C GLY A 86 -0.61 -6.49 12.79
N ASP A 87 -1.16 -7.49 12.08
CA ASP A 87 -1.95 -8.57 12.63
C ASP A 87 -1.12 -9.87 12.58
N GLY A 88 -0.35 -10.06 13.65
CA GLY A 88 -0.15 -11.41 14.19
C GLY A 88 1.19 -12.09 13.93
N GLN A 89 2.30 -11.49 14.39
CA GLN A 89 3.48 -12.11 15.05
C GLN A 89 4.79 -11.38 14.66
N ASP A 90 5.32 -10.58 15.60
CA ASP A 90 6.76 -10.34 15.76
C ASP A 90 7.61 -9.83 14.57
N GLY A 91 7.12 -8.85 13.80
CA GLY A 91 7.90 -8.26 12.69
C GLY A 91 8.50 -6.88 12.95
N ALA A 92 7.66 -5.84 12.93
CA ALA A 92 8.12 -4.44 12.90
C ALA A 92 7.81 -3.67 14.20
N LEU A 93 6.59 -3.76 14.71
CA LEU A 93 6.18 -3.08 15.95
C LEU A 93 6.75 -3.75 17.20
N GLY A 94 6.85 -5.08 17.22
CA GLY A 94 7.49 -5.83 18.30
C GLY A 94 9.00 -5.56 18.39
N ASN A 95 9.67 -5.40 17.24
CA ASN A 95 11.09 -5.08 17.20
C ASN A 95 11.36 -3.61 17.59
N LEU A 96 10.49 -2.67 17.18
CA LEU A 96 10.58 -1.28 17.63
C LEU A 96 10.26 -1.14 19.12
N GLY A 97 9.25 -1.84 19.64
CA GLY A 97 8.90 -1.88 21.06
C GLY A 97 9.97 -2.57 21.92
N GLY A 98 10.59 -3.63 21.42
CA GLY A 98 11.71 -4.32 22.08
C GLY A 98 12.99 -3.49 22.09
N MET A 99 13.28 -2.78 20.99
CA MET A 99 14.35 -1.78 20.96
C MET A 99 14.06 -0.65 21.93
N LEU A 100 12.83 -0.11 21.96
CA LEU A 100 12.43 0.99 22.85
C LEU A 100 12.47 0.62 24.35
N GLY A 101 12.03 -0.60 24.68
CA GLY A 101 12.11 -1.13 26.04
C GLY A 101 13.54 -1.45 26.48
N GLY A 102 14.39 -1.89 25.56
CA GLY A 102 15.79 -2.24 25.82
C GLY A 102 16.66 -1.04 26.21
N LEU A 103 16.40 0.16 25.68
CA LEU A 103 17.12 1.38 26.10
C LEU A 103 16.55 2.03 27.37
N PHE A 104 15.28 1.79 27.70
CA PHE A 104 14.64 2.39 28.88
C PHE A 104 14.72 1.51 30.14
N GLY A 105 14.99 0.21 29.97
CA GLY A 105 15.04 -0.78 31.05
C GLY A 105 16.42 -1.03 31.66
N LYS A 106 17.46 -0.31 31.23
CA LYS A 106 18.82 -0.47 31.79
C LYS A 106 19.24 0.79 32.53
N SER A 107 18.91 0.84 33.82
CA SER A 107 19.58 1.64 34.85
C SER A 107 19.92 0.73 36.02
#